data_AF-A0A7X8HPG5-F1
#
_entry.id   AF-A0A7X8HPG5-F1
#
_cell.length_a   1.000
_cell.length_b   1.000
_cell.length_c   1.000
_cell.angle_alpha   90.00
_cell.angle_beta   90.00
_cell.angle_gamma   90.00
#
_symmetry.space_group_name_H-M   'P 1'
#
loop_
_entity.id
_entity.type
_entity.pdbx_description
1 polymer ?
#
loop_
_entity_poly.entity_id
_entity_poly.type
_entity_poly.pdbx_seq_one_letter_code
_entity_poly.pdbx_strand_id
1 'polypeptide(L)'
;MPSNQKTISIRQRMIDRILAEENLLSNLSYHYGADVETVKTWITDHYTDEMIRSIIVGLDRLEEAEEEMRKNKGWPSSFRQKRRTF
;
A
#
# COMPACT_ATOMS: atom_id res chain seq x y z
N MET A 1 -2.52 31.30 -14.54
CA MET A 1 -1.66 30.39 -13.74
C MET A 1 -2.28 28.99 -13.71
N PRO A 2 -1.76 28.03 -14.50
CA PRO A 2 -2.28 26.66 -14.59
C PRO A 2 -1.64 25.65 -13.61
N SER A 3 -0.66 26.08 -12.81
CA SER A 3 0.09 25.23 -11.88
C SER A 3 -0.77 24.62 -10.78
N ASN A 4 -1.77 25.34 -10.28
CA ASN A 4 -2.59 24.89 -9.14
C ASN A 4 -3.54 23.74 -9.49
N GLN A 5 -4.07 23.71 -10.71
CA GLN A 5 -4.98 22.65 -11.18
C GLN A 5 -4.26 21.30 -11.34
N LYS A 6 -3.00 21.30 -11.82
CA LYS A 6 -2.21 20.07 -11.95
C LYS A 6 -1.96 19.42 -10.59
N THR A 7 -1.56 20.21 -9.59
CA THR A 7 -1.28 19.71 -8.22
C THR A 7 -2.52 19.11 -7.57
N ILE A 8 -3.67 19.79 -7.67
CA ILE A 8 -4.95 19.29 -7.15
C ILE A 8 -5.31 17.94 -7.82
N SER A 9 -5.09 17.82 -9.13
CA SER A 9 -5.39 16.58 -9.87
C SER A 9 -4.48 15.40 -9.50
N ILE A 10 -3.28 15.66 -8.97
CA ILE A 10 -2.33 14.61 -8.53
C ILE A 10 -2.70 14.15 -7.13
N ARG A 11 -2.96 15.09 -6.21
CA ARG A 11 -3.39 14.77 -4.85
C ARG A 11 -4.65 13.91 -4.86
N GLN A 12 -5.66 14.29 -5.65
CA GLN A 12 -6.90 13.52 -5.71
C GLN A 12 -6.67 12.09 -6.21
N ARG A 13 -5.86 11.88 -7.25
CA ARG A 13 -5.52 10.54 -7.74
C ARG A 13 -4.84 9.66 -6.68
N MET A 14 -3.99 10.25 -5.86
CA MET A 14 -3.34 9.53 -4.76
C MET A 14 -4.34 9.15 -3.67
N ILE A 15 -5.24 10.07 -3.31
CA ILE A 15 -6.34 9.77 -2.38
C ILE A 15 -7.21 8.66 -2.94
N ASP A 16 -7.65 8.76 -4.20
CA ASP A 16 -8.50 7.75 -4.84
C ASP A 16 -7.84 6.36 -4.81
N ARG A 17 -6.53 6.28 -5.05
CA ARG A 17 -5.77 5.03 -4.94
C ARG A 17 -5.79 4.49 -3.50
N ILE A 18 -5.56 5.32 -2.49
CA ILE A 18 -5.63 4.90 -1.08
C ILE A 18 -7.04 4.42 -0.72
N LEU A 19 -8.07 5.12 -1.21
CA LEU A 19 -9.47 4.79 -0.91
C LEU A 19 -9.95 3.50 -1.58
N ALA A 20 -9.27 3.03 -2.63
CA ALA A 20 -9.51 1.75 -3.27
C ALA A 20 -8.93 0.56 -2.48
N GLU A 21 -7.99 0.79 -1.56
CA GLU A 21 -7.33 -0.26 -0.77
C GLU A 21 -8.11 -0.62 0.49
N GLU A 22 -9.12 -1.49 0.34
CA GLU A 22 -10.03 -1.88 1.43
C GLU A 22 -9.30 -2.48 2.65
N ASN A 23 -8.28 -3.29 2.42
CA ASN A 23 -7.48 -3.91 3.49
C ASN A 23 -6.71 -2.85 4.30
N LEU A 24 -6.15 -1.83 3.63
CA LEU A 24 -5.48 -0.73 4.30
C LEU A 24 -6.47 0.05 5.16
N LEU A 25 -7.63 0.41 4.61
CA LEU A 25 -8.65 1.16 5.33
C LEU A 25 -9.19 0.40 6.55
N SER A 26 -9.40 -0.91 6.42
CA SER A 26 -9.80 -1.79 7.53
C SER A 26 -8.74 -1.84 8.62
N ASN A 27 -7.46 -1.98 8.25
CA ASN A 27 -6.35 -1.97 9.21
C ASN A 27 -6.25 -0.62 9.93
N LEU A 28 -6.35 0.50 9.21
CA LEU A 28 -6.32 1.84 9.81
C LEU A 28 -7.51 2.05 10.74
N SER A 29 -8.71 1.61 10.34
CA SER A 29 -9.91 1.63 11.18
C SER A 29 -9.69 0.88 12.50
N TYR A 30 -9.16 -0.34 12.43
CA TYR A 30 -8.82 -1.12 13.62
C TYR A 30 -7.78 -0.42 14.50
N HIS A 31 -6.71 0.11 13.91
CA HIS A 31 -5.63 0.75 14.65
C HIS A 31 -6.04 2.07 15.31
N TYR A 32 -6.89 2.85 14.65
CA TYR A 32 -7.37 4.13 15.19
C TYR A 32 -8.60 3.98 16.09
N GLY A 33 -9.23 2.79 16.12
CA GLY A 33 -10.48 2.58 16.85
C GLY A 33 -11.63 3.42 16.31
N ALA A 34 -11.59 3.76 15.02
CA ALA A 34 -12.58 4.57 14.31
C ALA A 34 -13.17 3.75 13.17
N ASP A 35 -14.41 4.04 12.77
CA ASP A 35 -15.00 3.38 11.62
C ASP A 35 -14.29 3.78 10.31
N VAL A 36 -14.46 2.95 9.28
CA VAL A 36 -13.81 3.16 7.97
C VAL A 36 -14.22 4.48 7.33
N GLU A 37 -15.47 4.94 7.48
CA GLU A 37 -15.94 6.18 6.87
C GLU A 37 -15.23 7.39 7.49
N THR A 38 -15.10 7.42 8.81
CA THR A 38 -14.30 8.42 9.54
C THR A 38 -12.84 8.43 9.07
N VAL A 39 -12.22 7.26 8.86
CA VAL A 39 -10.85 7.17 8.35
C VAL A 39 -10.75 7.74 6.93
N LYS A 40 -11.71 7.45 6.04
CA LYS A 40 -11.75 8.02 4.68
C LYS A 40 -11.83 9.55 4.72
N THR A 41 -12.64 10.11 5.62
CA THR A 41 -12.74 11.56 5.82
C THR A 41 -11.40 12.14 6.27
N TRP A 42 -10.72 11.53 7.25
CA TRP A 42 -9.42 12.02 7.70
C TRP A 42 -8.35 12.02 6.61
N ILE A 43 -8.31 10.97 5.78
CA ILE A 43 -7.37 10.88 4.65
C ILE A 43 -7.64 11.99 3.63
N THR A 44 -8.91 12.31 3.39
CA THR A 44 -9.30 13.32 2.39
C THR A 44 -9.02 14.73 2.90
N ASP A 45 -9.45 15.02 4.14
CA ASP A 45 -9.59 16.39 4.64
C ASP A 45 -8.43 16.82 5.55
N HIS A 46 -7.71 15.88 6.17
CA HIS A 46 -6.71 16.20 7.20
C HIS A 46 -5.31 15.73 6.86
N TYR A 47 -5.15 14.71 6.02
CA TYR A 47 -3.80 14.21 5.71
C TYR A 47 -3.05 15.19 4.80
N THR A 48 -1.81 15.47 5.17
CA THR A 48 -0.92 16.29 4.36
C THR A 48 -0.48 15.52 3.12
N ASP A 49 -0.01 16.24 2.09
CA ASP A 49 0.52 15.60 0.88
C ASP A 49 1.68 14.63 1.18
N GLU A 50 2.48 14.92 2.22
CA GLU A 50 3.59 14.06 2.63
C GLU A 50 3.09 12.74 3.22
N MET A 51 2.06 12.78 4.07
CA MET A 51 1.43 11.57 4.61
C MET A 51 0.80 10.73 3.50
N ILE A 52 0.07 11.36 2.58
CA ILE A 52 -0.52 10.69 1.42
C ILE A 52 0.58 10.04 0.55
N ARG A 53 1.69 10.76 0.28
CA ARG A 53 2.84 10.21 -0.45
C ARG A 53 3.48 9.02 0.28
N SER A 54 3.63 9.10 1.59
CA SER A 54 4.21 8.02 2.39
C SER A 54 3.39 6.74 2.30
N ILE A 55 2.06 6.85 2.36
CA ILE A 55 1.14 5.71 2.21
C ILE A 55 1.27 5.08 0.82
N ILE A 56 1.26 5.90 -0.24
CA ILE A 56 1.42 5.41 -1.61
C ILE A 56 2.73 4.63 -1.79
N VAL A 57 3.85 5.16 -1.30
CA VAL A 57 5.15 4.47 -1.39
C VAL A 57 5.12 3.16 -0.59
N GLY A 58 4.42 3.12 0.54
CA GLY A 58 4.20 1.90 1.30
C GLY A 58 3.44 0.84 0.50
N LEU A 59 2.37 1.23 -0.18
CA LEU A 59 1.57 0.35 -1.04
C LEU A 59 2.40 -0.19 -2.21
N ASP A 60 3.16 0.66 -2.89
CA ASP A 60 4.05 0.24 -4.00
C ASP A 60 5.02 -0.86 -3.55
N ARG A 61 5.64 -0.71 -2.37
CA ARG A 61 6.58 -1.70 -1.82
C ARG A 61 5.91 -3.01 -1.45
N LEU A 62 4.68 -2.97 -0.97
CA LEU A 62 3.91 -4.18 -0.64
C LEU A 62 3.56 -4.94 -1.93
N GLU A 63 3.11 -4.24 -2.96
CA GLU A 63 2.81 -4.81 -4.27
C GLU A 63 4.06 -5.46 -4.90
N GLU A 64 5.20 -4.76 -4.86
CA GLU A 64 6.49 -5.31 -5.29
C GLU A 64 6.86 -6.59 -4.51
N ALA A 65 6.71 -6.59 -3.19
CA ALA A 65 7.01 -7.75 -2.36
C ALA A 65 6.09 -8.95 -2.67
N GLU A 66 4.79 -8.71 -2.87
CA GLU A 66 3.83 -9.74 -3.26
C GLU A 66 4.14 -10.32 -4.64
N GLU A 67 4.50 -9.47 -5.60
CA GLU A 67 4.88 -9.88 -6.95
C GLU A 67 6.16 -10.72 -6.96
N GLU A 68 7.18 -10.33 -6.17
CA GLU A 68 8.40 -11.13 -5.99
C GLU A 68 8.13 -12.46 -5.28
N MET A 69 7.23 -12.50 -4.28
CA MET A 69 6.79 -13.76 -3.66
C MET A 69 6.05 -14.65 -4.67
N ARG A 70 5.21 -14.07 -5.54
CA ARG A 70 4.47 -14.79 -6.57
C ARG A 70 5.41 -15.40 -7.61
N LYS A 71 6.44 -14.67 -8.05
CA LYS A 71 7.50 -15.19 -8.94
C LYS A 71 8.31 -16.31 -8.27
N ASN A 72 8.61 -16.18 -6.98
CA ASN A 72 9.38 -17.18 -6.23
C ASN A 72 8.58 -18.43 -5.83
N LYS A 73 7.24 -18.42 -5.88
CA LYS A 73 6.40 -19.64 -5.79
C LYS A 73 6.61 -20.62 -6.96
N GLY A 74 7.38 -20.24 -7.98
CA GLY A 74 7.86 -21.11 -9.05
C GLY A 74 9.19 -21.83 -8.79
N TRP A 75 9.83 -21.67 -7.62
CA TRP A 75 11.10 -22.34 -7.33
C TRP A 75 10.86 -23.63 -6.54
N PRO A 76 11.08 -24.83 -7.14
CA PRO A 76 11.11 -26.05 -6.34
C PRO A 76 12.32 -25.94 -5.39
N SER A 77 12.05 -26.11 -4.10
CA SER A 77 13.06 -26.28 -3.05
C SER A 77 14.12 -27.28 -3.50
N SER A 78 15.22 -26.77 -4.06
CA SER A 78 16.47 -27.50 -4.24
C SER A 78 17.36 -27.33 -3.01
N PHE A 79 16.76 -27.26 -1.81
CA PHE A 79 17.37 -27.84 -0.62
C PHE A 79 17.34 -29.37 -0.71
N ARG A 80 17.93 -29.91 -1.79
CA ARG A 80 18.42 -31.29 -1.81
C ARG A 80 19.74 -31.25 -1.04
N GLN A 81 19.66 -31.09 0.28
CA GLN A 81 20.78 -31.38 1.17
C GLN A 81 21.18 -32.83 0.86
N LYS A 82 22.37 -32.96 0.24
CA LYS A 82 23.06 -34.24 0.06
C LYS A 82 23.00 -35.00 1.39
N ARG A 83 22.19 -36.06 1.45
CA ARG A 83 22.38 -37.10 2.46
C ARG A 83 23.80 -37.64 2.22
N ARG A 84 24.75 -37.24 3.07
CA ARG A 84 26.01 -37.96 3.21
C ARG A 84 25.64 -39.34 3.75
N THR A 85 25.78 -40.35 2.91
CA THR A 85 25.87 -41.75 3.32
C THR A 85 27.16 -41.91 4.12
N PHE A 86 27.04 -42.34 5.37
CA PHE A 86 28.14 -42.94 6.13
C PHE A 86 28.17 -44.44 5.84
#